data_AF-A0A969SGX6-F1
#
_entry.id   AF-A0A969SGX6-F1
#
_cell.length_a   1.000
_cell.length_b   1.000
_cell.length_c   1.000
_cell.angle_alpha   90.00
_cell.angle_beta   90.00
_cell.angle_gamma   90.00
#
_symmetry.space_group_name_H-M   'P 1'
#
loop_
_entity.id
_entity.type
_entity.pdbx_description
1 polymer ?
#
loop_
_entity_poly.entity_id
_entity_poly.type
_entity_poly.pdbx_seq_one_letter_code
_entity_poly.pdbx_strand_id
1 'polypeptide(L)'
;MSITNENTENIFSGNGLTTVFPTTISAFFTDQVLVYIRENSLDTLQTLSTHYTLSGFKPIGSNDDADGTITVTMLSAPTVDQEVVVVRATDKTQDLALTSTRAYNPEVLMQQLDLVVMMIQEIAKSQARTFKVKPGITVPTEIDNPDALADALDIIANVLSGTGWQLADLKLVCFPLNLPTIRGNPIVSPTSLTSTR
;
A
#
# COMPACT_ATOMS: atom_id res chain seq x y z
N MET A 1 -17.77 -19.91 13.04
CA MET A 1 -17.72 -19.27 11.69
C MET A 1 -16.32 -19.44 11.14
N SER A 2 -16.14 -19.39 9.83
CA SER A 2 -14.82 -19.45 9.18
C SER A 2 -14.76 -18.37 8.10
N ILE A 3 -13.67 -17.63 8.01
CA ILE A 3 -13.52 -16.61 6.96
C ILE A 3 -13.29 -17.28 5.60
N THR A 4 -14.23 -17.11 4.66
CA THR A 4 -14.11 -17.70 3.30
C THR A 4 -13.89 -16.68 2.20
N ASN A 5 -14.10 -15.40 2.49
CA ASN A 5 -13.84 -14.31 1.56
C ASN A 5 -12.46 -13.66 1.79
N GLU A 6 -11.76 -13.33 0.72
CA GLU A 6 -10.49 -12.60 0.73
C GLU A 6 -10.67 -11.09 0.53
N ASN A 7 -11.89 -10.64 0.26
CA ASN A 7 -12.13 -9.23 -0.02
C ASN A 7 -11.89 -8.38 1.23
N THR A 8 -11.09 -7.32 1.06
CA THR A 8 -10.67 -6.38 2.11
C THR A 8 -11.12 -4.95 1.81
N GLU A 9 -11.63 -4.69 0.60
CA GLU A 9 -12.10 -3.37 0.18
C GLU A 9 -13.32 -3.45 -0.76
N ASN A 10 -14.20 -2.48 -0.68
CA ASN A 10 -15.26 -2.23 -1.67
C ASN A 10 -15.25 -0.75 -2.04
N ILE A 11 -15.44 -0.45 -3.33
CA ILE A 11 -15.52 0.93 -3.83
C ILE A 11 -16.88 1.10 -4.50
N PHE A 12 -17.59 2.17 -4.17
CA PHE A 12 -18.88 2.52 -4.74
C PHE A 12 -18.87 3.95 -5.26
N SER A 13 -19.39 4.18 -6.46
CA SER A 13 -19.58 5.54 -6.96
C SER A 13 -20.86 6.16 -6.40
N GLY A 14 -20.80 7.44 -6.02
CA GLY A 14 -21.95 8.21 -5.60
C GLY A 14 -22.85 8.61 -6.77
N ASN A 15 -24.10 8.93 -6.46
CA ASN A 15 -25.10 9.44 -7.41
C ASN A 15 -25.98 10.55 -6.82
N GLY A 16 -25.65 11.03 -5.61
CA GLY A 16 -26.40 12.04 -4.87
C GLY A 16 -27.71 11.55 -4.22
N LEU A 17 -28.06 10.26 -4.34
CA LEU A 17 -29.35 9.72 -3.87
C LEU A 17 -29.21 8.44 -3.03
N THR A 18 -28.32 7.53 -3.43
CA THR A 18 -28.12 6.25 -2.75
C THR A 18 -27.33 6.45 -1.46
N THR A 19 -27.88 5.97 -0.36
CA THR A 19 -27.24 6.02 0.96
C THR A 19 -26.84 4.65 1.49
N VAL A 20 -27.39 3.57 0.93
CA VAL A 20 -27.17 2.19 1.40
C VAL A 20 -26.23 1.47 0.44
N PHE A 21 -25.11 1.00 0.98
CA PHE A 21 -24.03 0.32 0.26
C PHE A 21 -23.76 -1.05 0.90
N PRO A 22 -24.29 -2.14 0.32
CA PRO A 22 -23.98 -3.49 0.78
C PRO A 22 -22.55 -3.85 0.38
N THR A 23 -21.75 -4.28 1.35
CA THR A 23 -20.36 -4.68 1.11
C THR A 23 -20.21 -6.18 1.15
N THR A 24 -19.10 -6.67 0.58
CA THR A 24 -18.72 -8.08 0.61
C THR A 24 -17.62 -8.36 1.63
N ILE A 25 -17.12 -7.34 2.35
CA ILE A 25 -16.15 -7.53 3.43
C ILE A 25 -16.83 -8.15 4.66
N SER A 26 -16.07 -8.97 5.38
CA SER A 26 -16.46 -9.54 6.68
C SER A 26 -15.61 -8.93 7.79
N ALA A 27 -16.21 -8.54 8.91
CA ALA A 27 -15.52 -8.05 10.11
C ALA A 27 -16.30 -8.42 11.39
N PHE A 28 -15.61 -8.52 12.52
CA PHE A 28 -16.21 -8.91 13.81
C PHE A 28 -16.70 -7.72 14.62
N PHE A 29 -16.06 -6.56 14.46
CA PHE A 29 -16.32 -5.37 15.24
C PHE A 29 -16.49 -4.14 14.34
N THR A 30 -17.17 -3.12 14.85
CA THR A 30 -17.47 -1.88 14.11
C THR A 30 -16.25 -1.01 13.84
N ASP A 31 -15.27 -1.06 14.74
CA ASP A 31 -14.00 -0.33 14.64
C ASP A 31 -13.08 -0.89 13.53
N GLN A 32 -13.26 -2.15 13.16
CA GLN A 32 -12.51 -2.79 12.07
C GLN A 32 -12.91 -2.32 10.67
N VAL A 33 -13.93 -1.47 10.53
CA VAL A 33 -14.44 -0.98 9.25
C VAL A 33 -14.26 0.53 9.15
N LEU A 34 -13.39 0.93 8.24
CA LEU A 34 -13.14 2.33 7.92
C LEU A 34 -13.84 2.68 6.60
N VAL A 35 -14.50 3.84 6.59
CA VAL A 35 -15.14 4.37 5.40
C VAL A 35 -14.46 5.69 5.04
N TYR A 36 -14.04 5.80 3.78
CA TYR A 36 -13.47 6.99 3.20
C TYR A 36 -14.39 7.53 2.11
N ILE A 37 -14.44 8.85 2.00
CA ILE A 37 -14.95 9.52 0.79
C ILE A 37 -13.76 9.95 -0.02
N ARG A 38 -13.66 9.43 -1.24
CA ARG A 38 -12.65 9.82 -2.21
C ARG A 38 -13.23 10.88 -3.14
N GLU A 39 -12.52 12.00 -3.24
CA GLU A 39 -12.84 13.09 -4.17
C GLU A 39 -11.52 13.65 -4.72
N ASN A 40 -11.38 13.75 -6.05
CA ASN A 40 -10.17 14.27 -6.71
C ASN A 40 -8.85 13.62 -6.22
N SER A 41 -8.86 12.30 -6.03
CA SER A 41 -7.72 11.51 -5.50
C SER A 41 -7.34 11.78 -4.03
N LEU A 42 -8.19 12.48 -3.27
CA LEU A 42 -8.05 12.67 -1.83
C LEU A 42 -9.04 11.78 -1.08
N ASP A 43 -8.52 10.92 -0.20
CA ASP A 43 -9.34 10.05 0.65
C ASP A 43 -9.57 10.71 2.02
N THR A 44 -10.81 11.05 2.33
CA THR A 44 -11.21 11.66 3.61
C THR A 44 -11.89 10.65 4.51
N LEU A 45 -11.29 10.36 5.68
CA LEU A 45 -11.84 9.42 6.66
C LEU A 45 -13.15 9.95 7.23
N GLN A 46 -14.18 9.11 7.21
CA GLN A 46 -15.48 9.39 7.80
C GLN A 46 -15.54 8.88 9.23
N THR A 47 -16.35 9.53 10.06
CA THR A 47 -16.57 9.13 11.46
C THR A 47 -17.87 8.35 11.60
N LEU A 48 -17.80 7.18 12.25
CA LEU A 48 -18.96 6.35 12.57
C LEU A 48 -20.00 7.13 13.39
N SER A 49 -21.28 6.85 13.15
CA SER A 49 -22.46 7.52 13.74
C SER A 49 -22.67 8.98 13.35
N THR A 50 -21.64 9.68 12.85
CA THR A 50 -21.75 11.07 12.40
C THR A 50 -21.97 11.16 10.88
N HIS A 51 -21.21 10.37 10.12
CA HIS A 51 -21.25 10.40 8.65
C HIS A 51 -21.83 9.12 8.05
N TYR A 52 -21.68 7.99 8.74
CA TYR A 52 -22.23 6.72 8.33
C TYR A 52 -22.61 5.85 9.53
N THR A 53 -23.49 4.90 9.31
CA THR A 53 -23.80 3.79 10.23
C THR A 53 -23.46 2.47 9.56
N LEU A 54 -23.20 1.47 10.38
CA LEU A 54 -22.85 0.13 9.93
C LEU A 54 -23.86 -0.85 10.53
N SER A 55 -24.27 -1.83 9.73
CA SER A 55 -25.17 -2.91 10.14
C SER A 55 -24.73 -4.22 9.52
N GLY A 56 -25.29 -5.33 10.00
CA GLY A 56 -24.91 -6.67 9.52
C GLY A 56 -23.66 -7.25 10.21
N PHE A 57 -23.15 -6.61 11.27
CA PHE A 57 -22.14 -7.25 12.11
C PHE A 57 -22.70 -8.50 12.73
N LYS A 58 -21.90 -9.54 12.66
CA LYS A 58 -22.23 -10.81 13.24
C LYS A 58 -21.31 -11.03 14.44
N PRO A 59 -21.83 -10.83 15.67
CA PRO A 59 -21.01 -10.98 16.85
C PRO A 59 -20.51 -12.41 16.99
N ILE A 60 -19.41 -12.49 17.73
CA ILE A 60 -18.69 -13.70 18.14
C ILE A 60 -19.65 -14.79 18.60
N GLY A 61 -19.49 -16.03 18.13
CA GLY A 61 -20.25 -17.19 18.61
C GLY A 61 -21.63 -17.42 17.98
N SER A 62 -21.93 -16.77 16.86
CA SER A 62 -23.18 -17.04 16.12
C SER A 62 -22.96 -18.11 15.05
N ASN A 63 -23.81 -19.14 15.09
CA ASN A 63 -23.64 -20.39 14.36
C ASN A 63 -24.01 -20.33 12.87
N ASP A 64 -24.50 -19.20 12.33
CA ASP A 64 -24.82 -19.16 10.89
C ASP A 64 -23.56 -19.04 10.02
N ASP A 65 -23.45 -19.92 9.02
CA ASP A 65 -22.34 -20.01 8.05
C ASP A 65 -22.31 -18.88 7.01
N ALA A 66 -23.07 -17.80 7.19
CA ALA A 66 -23.04 -16.67 6.28
C ALA A 66 -21.92 -15.71 6.68
N ASP A 67 -20.92 -15.56 5.80
CA ASP A 67 -19.97 -14.44 5.80
C ASP A 67 -20.77 -13.16 6.09
N GLY A 68 -20.58 -12.56 7.27
CA GLY A 68 -21.36 -11.42 7.72
C GLY A 68 -21.18 -10.25 6.76
N THR A 69 -22.13 -10.04 5.85
CA THR A 69 -22.08 -8.95 4.88
C THR A 69 -22.42 -7.64 5.58
N ILE A 70 -21.45 -6.75 5.63
CA ILE A 70 -21.61 -5.46 6.30
C ILE A 70 -22.33 -4.53 5.34
N THR A 71 -23.36 -3.85 5.84
CA THR A 71 -24.05 -2.80 5.07
C THR A 71 -23.69 -1.45 5.65
N VAL A 72 -23.06 -0.62 4.82
CA VAL A 72 -22.74 0.77 5.14
C VAL A 72 -23.93 1.63 4.75
N THR A 73 -24.44 2.42 5.69
CA THR A 73 -25.50 3.40 5.42
C THR A 73 -24.99 4.80 5.71
N MET A 74 -24.77 5.59 4.66
CA MET A 74 -24.35 6.98 4.74
C MET A 74 -25.50 7.86 5.24
N LEU A 75 -25.20 8.83 6.11
CA LEU A 75 -26.20 9.82 6.58
C LEU A 75 -26.42 10.93 5.54
N SER A 76 -25.41 11.21 4.70
CA SER A 76 -25.51 12.09 3.54
C SER A 76 -25.16 11.31 2.29
N ALA A 77 -26.00 11.40 1.25
CA ALA A 77 -25.74 10.72 -0.01
C ALA A 77 -24.47 11.29 -0.68
N PRO A 78 -23.49 10.44 -1.04
CA PRO A 78 -22.30 10.86 -1.78
C PRO A 78 -22.68 11.43 -3.15
N THR A 79 -22.05 12.53 -3.57
CA THR A 79 -22.31 13.16 -4.87
C THR A 79 -21.71 12.35 -6.03
N VAL A 80 -22.00 12.74 -7.28
CA VAL A 80 -21.50 12.01 -8.47
C VAL A 80 -19.97 12.06 -8.61
N ASP A 81 -19.34 13.08 -8.01
CA ASP A 81 -17.90 13.29 -8.03
C ASP A 81 -17.19 12.57 -6.86
N GLN A 82 -17.95 11.86 -6.02
CA GLN A 82 -17.46 11.20 -4.82
C GLN A 82 -17.57 9.67 -4.93
N GLU A 83 -16.55 8.97 -4.45
CA GLU A 83 -16.57 7.52 -4.27
C GLU A 83 -16.55 7.17 -2.78
N VAL A 84 -17.35 6.18 -2.39
CA VAL A 84 -17.30 5.57 -1.06
C VAL A 84 -16.33 4.40 -1.11
N VAL A 85 -15.24 4.51 -0.37
CA VAL A 85 -14.22 3.46 -0.24
C VAL A 85 -14.34 2.86 1.14
N VAL A 86 -14.75 1.61 1.20
CA VAL A 86 -14.91 0.85 2.45
C VAL A 86 -13.75 -0.10 2.57
N VAL A 87 -13.03 -0.05 3.69
CA VAL A 87 -11.83 -0.85 3.93
C VAL A 87 -11.92 -1.54 5.28
N ARG A 88 -11.49 -2.79 5.33
CA ARG A 88 -11.26 -3.50 6.60
C ARG A 88 -9.87 -3.19 7.15
N ALA A 89 -9.81 -2.79 8.41
CA ALA A 89 -8.58 -2.50 9.13
C ALA A 89 -8.60 -3.20 10.49
N THR A 90 -7.93 -4.34 10.59
CA THR A 90 -7.86 -5.12 11.83
C THR A 90 -6.61 -4.76 12.63
N ASP A 91 -6.79 -4.51 13.93
CA ASP A 91 -5.67 -4.31 14.85
C ASP A 91 -4.77 -5.54 14.91
N LYS A 92 -3.45 -5.32 14.86
CA LYS A 92 -2.44 -6.40 14.77
C LYS A 92 -1.97 -6.85 16.15
N THR A 93 -2.90 -7.05 17.06
CA THR A 93 -2.66 -7.51 18.43
C THR A 93 -3.35 -8.86 18.67
N GLN A 94 -2.79 -9.64 19.60
CA GLN A 94 -3.39 -10.89 20.06
C GLN A 94 -3.59 -10.79 21.57
N ASP A 95 -4.86 -10.71 22.00
CA ASP A 95 -5.22 -10.62 23.42
C ASP A 95 -5.60 -12.00 24.03
N LEU A 96 -5.57 -13.07 23.22
CA LEU A 96 -5.93 -14.41 23.66
C LEU A 96 -4.95 -14.96 24.71
N ALA A 97 -5.43 -15.11 25.95
CA ALA A 97 -4.69 -15.76 27.03
C ALA A 97 -5.20 -17.18 27.29
N LEU A 98 -4.40 -18.19 26.95
CA LEU A 98 -4.71 -19.58 27.24
C LEU A 98 -4.11 -20.00 28.59
N THR A 99 -4.93 -20.57 29.48
CA THR A 99 -4.47 -21.14 30.76
C THR A 99 -4.32 -22.65 30.66
N SER A 100 -3.20 -23.21 31.11
CA SER A 100 -2.91 -24.66 31.04
C SER A 100 -3.76 -25.53 31.97
N THR A 101 -4.53 -24.93 32.87
CA THR A 101 -5.24 -25.63 33.95
C THR A 101 -6.70 -25.98 33.60
N ARG A 102 -7.22 -25.58 32.43
CA ARG A 102 -8.61 -25.80 32.04
C ARG A 102 -8.73 -26.23 30.58
N ALA A 103 -9.85 -26.87 30.25
CA ALA A 103 -10.21 -27.18 28.87
C ALA A 103 -10.31 -25.89 28.03
N TYR A 104 -9.83 -25.94 26.79
CA TYR A 104 -9.90 -24.81 25.86
C TYR A 104 -11.33 -24.60 25.36
N ASN A 105 -11.71 -23.33 25.18
CA ASN A 105 -12.94 -23.00 24.49
C ASN A 105 -12.66 -22.99 22.97
N PRO A 106 -13.21 -23.95 22.19
CA PRO A 106 -12.93 -24.05 20.76
C PRO A 106 -13.43 -22.84 19.98
N GLU A 107 -14.52 -22.19 20.41
CA GLU A 107 -15.07 -21.02 19.71
C GLU A 107 -14.11 -19.83 19.75
N VAL A 108 -13.53 -19.57 20.92
CA VAL A 108 -12.55 -18.49 21.11
C VAL A 108 -11.27 -18.76 20.32
N LEU A 109 -10.84 -20.03 20.26
CA LEU A 109 -9.68 -20.43 19.48
C LEU A 109 -9.92 -20.23 17.98
N MET A 110 -11.07 -20.69 17.46
CA MET A 110 -11.43 -20.53 16.06
C MET A 110 -11.52 -19.06 15.68
N GLN A 111 -12.13 -18.23 16.51
CA GLN A 111 -12.22 -16.80 16.26
C GLN A 111 -10.84 -16.13 16.18
N GLN A 112 -9.92 -16.49 17.07
CA GLN A 112 -8.56 -15.95 17.01
C GLN A 112 -7.82 -16.40 15.73
N LEU A 113 -8.08 -17.62 15.26
CA LEU A 113 -7.54 -18.09 13.98
C LEU A 113 -8.11 -17.30 12.81
N ASP A 114 -9.41 -17.04 12.78
CA ASP A 114 -10.04 -16.20 11.75
C ASP A 114 -9.48 -14.77 11.74
N LEU A 115 -9.28 -14.17 12.93
CA LEU A 115 -8.63 -12.86 13.07
C LEU A 115 -7.23 -12.86 12.45
N VAL A 116 -6.43 -13.91 12.70
CA VAL A 116 -5.10 -14.04 12.09
C VAL A 116 -5.19 -14.15 10.57
N VAL A 117 -6.15 -14.92 10.03
CA VAL A 117 -6.35 -15.02 8.58
C VAL A 117 -6.74 -13.67 7.98
N MET A 118 -7.61 -12.90 8.63
CA MET A 118 -7.96 -11.54 8.18
C MET A 118 -6.75 -10.60 8.18
N MET A 119 -5.90 -10.65 9.22
CA MET A 119 -4.66 -9.86 9.26
C MET A 119 -3.70 -10.23 8.12
N ILE A 120 -3.61 -11.52 7.78
CA ILE A 120 -2.79 -12.01 6.65
C ILE A 120 -3.33 -11.50 5.32
N GLN A 121 -4.64 -11.57 5.09
CA GLN A 121 -5.29 -11.05 3.87
C GLN A 121 -5.02 -9.54 3.70
N GLU A 122 -5.11 -8.77 4.78
CA GLU A 122 -4.80 -7.33 4.77
C GLU A 122 -3.32 -7.05 4.45
N ILE A 123 -2.40 -7.81 5.05
CA ILE A 123 -0.97 -7.70 4.75
C ILE A 123 -0.69 -8.06 3.29
N ALA A 124 -1.29 -9.15 2.78
CA ALA A 124 -1.15 -9.55 1.38
C ALA A 124 -1.65 -8.46 0.42
N LYS A 125 -2.77 -7.81 0.75
CA LYS A 125 -3.31 -6.68 -0.01
C LYS A 125 -2.39 -5.46 0.04
N SER A 126 -1.81 -5.14 1.21
CA SER A 126 -0.83 -4.06 1.35
C SER A 126 0.42 -4.34 0.52
N GLN A 127 0.98 -5.56 0.61
CA GLN A 127 2.13 -5.99 -0.20
C GLN A 127 1.85 -5.98 -1.70
N ALA A 128 0.61 -6.21 -2.12
CA ALA A 128 0.21 -6.11 -3.52
C ALA A 128 0.28 -4.67 -4.06
N ARG A 129 0.17 -3.65 -3.19
CA ARG A 129 0.29 -2.22 -3.55
C ARG A 129 1.70 -1.65 -3.40
N THR A 130 2.63 -2.41 -2.82
CA THR A 130 4.02 -2.00 -2.65
C THR A 130 4.85 -2.28 -3.90
N PHE A 131 5.89 -1.46 -4.12
CA PHE A 131 6.91 -1.72 -5.13
C PHE A 131 7.66 -3.04 -4.85
N LYS A 132 7.77 -3.92 -5.85
CA LYS A 132 8.40 -5.24 -5.70
C LYS A 132 9.69 -5.31 -6.49
N VAL A 133 10.76 -5.70 -5.80
CA VAL A 133 12.05 -6.02 -6.42
C VAL A 133 12.14 -7.53 -6.62
N LYS A 134 12.71 -7.97 -7.75
CA LYS A 134 12.87 -9.41 -8.03
C LYS A 134 13.88 -10.04 -7.05
N PRO A 135 13.65 -11.30 -6.64
CA PRO A 135 14.65 -12.07 -5.89
C PRO A 135 15.98 -12.14 -6.66
N GLY A 136 17.10 -11.87 -5.99
CA GLY A 136 18.45 -11.88 -6.58
C GLY A 136 18.99 -10.51 -6.99
N ILE A 137 18.19 -9.44 -6.89
CA ILE A 137 18.68 -8.06 -7.01
C ILE A 137 19.13 -7.57 -5.64
N THR A 138 20.40 -7.20 -5.52
CA THR A 138 20.93 -6.53 -4.33
C THR A 138 20.51 -5.07 -4.39
N VAL A 139 19.57 -4.68 -3.52
CA VAL A 139 19.30 -3.27 -3.25
C VAL A 139 20.33 -2.83 -2.20
N PRO A 140 21.15 -1.79 -2.45
CA PRO A 140 22.10 -1.31 -1.46
C PRO A 140 21.33 -0.93 -0.19
N THR A 141 21.71 -1.55 0.94
CA THR A 141 21.04 -1.41 2.24
C THR A 141 21.28 -0.06 2.91
N GLU A 142 22.21 0.74 2.38
CA GLU A 142 22.52 2.09 2.83
C GLU A 142 22.77 2.96 1.60
N ILE A 143 22.05 4.07 1.48
CA ILE A 143 22.31 5.10 0.47
C ILE A 143 23.28 6.09 1.11
N ASP A 144 24.57 5.74 1.12
CA ASP A 144 25.62 6.60 1.68
C ASP A 144 25.96 7.81 0.78
N ASN A 145 25.39 7.87 -0.43
CA ASN A 145 25.71 8.90 -1.41
C ASN A 145 24.42 9.59 -1.91
N PRO A 146 24.28 10.93 -1.78
CA PRO A 146 23.06 11.66 -2.17
C PRO A 146 22.71 11.52 -3.66
N ASP A 147 23.68 11.16 -4.50
CA ASP A 147 23.47 10.95 -5.94
C ASP A 147 22.72 9.64 -6.25
N ALA A 148 22.84 8.62 -5.40
CA ALA A 148 22.09 7.37 -5.56
C ALA A 148 20.62 7.53 -5.15
N LEU A 149 20.32 8.50 -4.28
CA LEU A 149 18.95 8.91 -3.97
C LEU A 149 18.30 9.60 -5.18
N ALA A 150 19.05 10.39 -5.95
CA ALA A 150 18.55 11.06 -7.15
C ALA A 150 18.18 10.08 -8.27
N ASP A 151 18.98 9.03 -8.48
CA ASP A 151 18.72 7.98 -9.49
C ASP A 151 17.51 7.11 -9.12
N ALA A 152 17.36 6.77 -7.83
CA ALA A 152 16.16 6.08 -7.33
C ALA A 152 14.89 6.96 -7.37
N LEU A 153 15.03 8.26 -7.09
CA LEU A 153 13.92 9.21 -7.23
C LEU A 153 13.54 9.42 -8.69
N ASP A 154 14.46 9.37 -9.64
CA ASP A 154 14.17 9.52 -11.08
C ASP A 154 13.31 8.34 -11.60
N ILE A 155 13.56 7.12 -11.11
CA ILE A 155 12.73 5.95 -11.42
C ILE A 155 11.29 6.15 -10.88
N ILE A 156 11.15 6.68 -9.66
CA ILE A 156 9.84 6.93 -9.06
C ILE A 156 9.14 8.12 -9.74
N ALA A 157 9.86 9.19 -10.05
CA ALA A 157 9.37 10.40 -10.71
C ALA A 157 8.88 10.10 -12.15
N ASN A 158 9.59 9.24 -12.88
CA ASN A 158 9.20 8.83 -14.23
C ASN A 158 7.99 7.89 -14.25
N VAL A 159 7.76 7.10 -13.19
CA VAL A 159 6.53 6.31 -13.05
C VAL A 159 5.35 7.20 -12.67
N LEU A 160 5.56 8.22 -11.84
CA LEU A 160 4.52 9.16 -11.41
C LEU A 160 4.12 10.16 -12.53
N SER A 161 5.02 10.47 -13.45
CA SER A 161 4.77 11.42 -14.56
C SER A 161 4.01 10.83 -15.75
N GLY A 162 3.72 9.51 -15.74
CA GLY A 162 2.97 8.85 -16.80
C GLY A 162 3.69 8.76 -18.16
N THR A 163 4.96 9.15 -18.24
CA THR A 163 5.78 8.97 -19.44
C THR A 163 6.39 7.57 -19.41
N GLY A 164 5.67 6.60 -19.97
CA GLY A 164 6.07 5.20 -20.00
C GLY A 164 7.42 4.97 -20.67
N TRP A 165 8.33 4.34 -19.94
CA TRP A 165 9.43 3.60 -20.57
C TRP A 165 8.79 2.35 -21.22
N GLN A 166 8.62 2.37 -22.53
CA GLN A 166 8.37 1.13 -23.29
C GLN A 166 9.62 0.25 -23.13
N LEU A 167 9.50 -0.79 -22.32
CA LEU A 167 10.52 -1.80 -22.06
C LEU A 167 10.77 -2.66 -23.31
N ALA A 168 11.40 -2.08 -24.33
CA ALA A 168 11.93 -2.82 -25.48
C ALA A 168 13.45 -2.57 -25.58
N ASP A 169 14.22 -3.56 -25.14
CA ASP A 169 15.64 -3.78 -25.49
C ASP A 169 16.68 -2.70 -25.15
N LEU A 170 16.86 -2.35 -23.87
CA LEU A 170 18.12 -1.72 -23.43
C LEU A 170 19.06 -2.72 -22.77
N LYS A 171 19.90 -3.33 -23.60
CA LYS A 171 21.15 -3.97 -23.19
C LYS A 171 22.04 -2.90 -22.57
N LEU A 172 22.44 -3.06 -21.31
CA LEU A 172 23.37 -2.15 -20.63
C LEU A 172 24.72 -2.19 -21.35
N VAL A 173 24.95 -1.30 -22.31
CA VAL A 173 26.28 -1.10 -22.91
C VAL A 173 26.97 -0.05 -22.05
N CYS A 174 27.94 -0.47 -21.25
CA CYS A 174 28.85 0.47 -20.60
C CYS A 174 29.68 1.18 -21.69
N PHE A 175 29.57 2.50 -21.78
CA PHE A 175 30.50 3.30 -22.58
C PHE A 175 31.70 3.70 -21.70
N PRO A 176 32.95 3.58 -22.18
CA PRO A 176 34.11 4.04 -21.44
C PRO A 176 34.14 5.58 -21.36
N LEU A 177 34.32 6.10 -20.15
CA LEU A 177 34.39 7.52 -19.83
C LEU A 177 35.57 8.17 -20.57
N ASN A 178 35.30 9.08 -21.52
CA ASN A 178 36.33 9.87 -22.20
C ASN A 178 36.34 11.28 -21.58
N LEU A 179 37.35 11.61 -20.76
CA LEU A 179 37.49 12.91 -20.10
C LEU A 179 37.77 14.03 -21.13
N PRO A 180 37.10 15.19 -21.06
CA PRO A 180 37.32 16.26 -22.03
C PRO A 180 38.62 17.02 -21.75
N THR A 181 39.37 17.25 -22.83
CA THR A 181 40.60 18.06 -22.88
C THR A 181 40.26 19.54 -22.67
N ILE A 182 40.78 20.17 -21.62
CA ILE A 182 40.75 21.62 -21.45
C ILE A 182 41.82 22.24 -22.35
N ARG A 183 41.42 22.95 -23.42
CA ARG A 183 42.31 23.82 -24.21
C ARG A 183 42.20 25.27 -23.73
N GLY A 184 43.33 25.83 -23.29
CA GLY A 184 43.71 27.20 -23.65
C GLY A 184 44.08 28.16 -22.50
N ASN A 185 45.37 28.34 -22.26
CA ASN A 185 45.98 29.68 -22.35
C ASN A 185 47.47 29.52 -22.77
N PRO A 186 48.02 30.35 -23.68
CA PRO A 186 49.31 30.09 -24.28
C PRO A 186 50.45 30.62 -23.40
N ILE A 187 51.40 29.78 -23.05
CA ILE A 187 52.68 30.21 -22.48
C ILE A 187 53.74 29.99 -23.56
N VAL A 188 54.16 31.12 -24.13
CA VAL A 188 55.41 31.42 -24.83
C VAL A 188 56.50 30.33 -24.79
N SER A 189 56.98 29.97 -25.99
CA SER A 189 58.23 29.22 -26.21
C SER A 189 59.44 30.07 -25.83
N PRO A 190 60.40 29.53 -25.04
CA PRO A 190 61.77 30.01 -25.06
C PRO A 190 62.68 28.98 -25.77
N THR A 191 63.15 29.43 -26.93
CA THR A 191 64.49 29.28 -27.52
C THR A 191 65.55 28.53 -26.71
N SER A 192 66.28 27.67 -27.43
CA SER A 192 67.50 26.91 -27.08
C SER A 192 68.46 27.53 -26.07
N LEU A 193 68.91 26.73 -25.10
CA LEU A 193 70.24 26.85 -24.48
C LEU A 193 70.85 25.47 -24.22
N THR A 194 71.95 25.21 -24.92
CA THR A 194 72.96 24.17 -24.72
C THR A 194 73.48 24.13 -23.28
N SER A 195 73.51 22.96 -22.65
CA SER A 195 74.32 22.74 -21.43
C SER A 195 75.69 22.22 -21.84
N THR A 196 76.71 23.05 -21.62
CA THR A 196 78.12 22.68 -21.70
C THR A 196 78.59 22.27 -20.30
N ARG A 197 79.37 21.18 -20.26
CA ARG A 197 80.09 20.56 -19.14
C ARG A 197 79.29 19.72 -18.14
#